data_AF-A0A8S9LUJ1-F1
#
_entry.id   AF-A0A8S9LUJ1-F1
#
_cell.length_a   1.000
_cell.length_b   1.000
_cell.length_c   1.000
_cell.angle_alpha   90.00
_cell.angle_beta   90.00
_cell.angle_gamma   90.00
#
_symmetry.space_group_name_H-M   'P 1'
#
loop_
_entity.id
_entity.type
_entity.pdbx_description
1 polymer ?
#
loop_
_entity_poly.entity_id
_entity_poly.type
_entity_poly.pdbx_seq_one_letter_code
_entity_poly.pdbx_strand_id
1 'polypeptide(L)'
;MNSNGTAIRRSSLLCRSMLKFISSLLHYLTFEASREFSFSCVLEPNWHVMHDRLQSTKSVDEVIQHHDFFLDKCLRGCLLLLPDVLKKMEKLKSVCLQYAAATQWLISSSIDINSQSHSQKTMIRDATVTESIFNFEREFNSELQSLGPVLSKGSQAEPYLTHLSQWILGVSKE
;
A
#
# COMPACT_ATOMS: atom_id res chain seq x y z
N MET A 1 -12.83 -23.92 -24.09
CA MET A 1 -12.65 -23.50 -22.68
C MET A 1 -12.56 -21.98 -22.68
N ASN A 2 -13.52 -21.31 -22.03
CA ASN A 2 -13.76 -19.86 -22.20
C ASN A 2 -12.61 -19.04 -21.61
N SER A 3 -11.73 -18.51 -22.47
CA SER A 3 -10.62 -17.61 -22.12
C SER A 3 -11.08 -16.42 -21.25
N ASN A 4 -12.28 -15.90 -21.54
CA ASN A 4 -12.85 -14.76 -20.83
C ASN A 4 -13.20 -15.07 -19.37
N GLY A 5 -13.63 -16.31 -19.07
CA GLY A 5 -13.93 -16.72 -17.69
C GLY A 5 -12.67 -16.75 -16.81
N THR A 6 -11.55 -17.13 -17.40
CA THR A 6 -10.23 -17.15 -16.73
C THR A 6 -9.70 -15.74 -16.49
N ALA A 7 -9.88 -14.83 -17.44
CA ALA A 7 -9.44 -13.44 -17.34
C ALA A 7 -10.20 -12.64 -16.27
N ILE A 8 -11.54 -12.78 -16.23
CA ILE A 8 -12.38 -12.15 -15.20
C ILE A 8 -12.03 -12.66 -13.81
N ARG A 9 -11.83 -13.97 -13.65
CA ARG A 9 -11.42 -14.56 -12.37
C ARG A 9 -10.08 -14.00 -11.91
N ARG A 10 -9.08 -13.92 -12.80
CA ARG A 10 -7.76 -13.32 -12.48
C ARG A 10 -7.86 -11.85 -12.09
N SER A 11 -8.58 -11.05 -12.87
CA SER A 11 -8.85 -9.65 -12.55
C SER A 11 -9.51 -9.50 -11.18
N SER A 12 -10.50 -10.34 -10.85
CA SER A 12 -11.15 -10.29 -9.53
C SER A 12 -10.21 -10.65 -8.37
N LEU A 13 -9.28 -11.59 -8.58
CA LEU A 13 -8.27 -11.97 -7.59
C LEU A 13 -7.25 -10.85 -7.40
N LEU A 14 -6.74 -10.29 -8.50
CA LEU A 14 -5.82 -9.16 -8.48
C LEU A 14 -6.44 -7.95 -7.76
N CYS A 15 -7.70 -7.63 -8.06
CA CYS A 15 -8.44 -6.55 -7.40
C CYS A 15 -8.54 -6.78 -5.88
N ARG A 16 -8.86 -8.01 -5.44
CA ARG A 16 -8.88 -8.36 -4.02
C ARG A 16 -7.51 -8.20 -3.36
N SER A 17 -6.44 -8.61 -4.03
CA SER A 17 -5.07 -8.46 -3.50
C SER A 17 -4.67 -6.98 -3.39
N MET A 18 -4.92 -6.18 -4.43
CA MET A 18 -4.69 -4.73 -4.41
C MET A 18 -5.50 -4.03 -3.31
N LEU A 19 -6.76 -4.39 -3.13
CA LEU A 19 -7.60 -3.84 -2.05
C LEU A 19 -7.12 -4.26 -0.67
N LYS A 20 -6.70 -5.52 -0.49
CA LYS A 20 -6.05 -5.96 0.76
C LYS A 20 -4.79 -5.13 1.03
N PHE A 21 -3.93 -4.94 0.04
CA PHE A 21 -2.72 -4.12 0.17
C PHE A 21 -3.05 -2.67 0.55
N ILE A 22 -3.93 -2.00 -0.20
CA ILE A 22 -4.32 -0.61 0.08
C ILE A 22 -4.98 -0.50 1.45
N SER A 23 -5.87 -1.44 1.80
CA SER A 23 -6.53 -1.46 3.10
C SER A 23 -5.55 -1.73 4.24
N SER A 24 -4.56 -2.59 4.06
CA SER A 24 -3.52 -2.85 5.06
C SER A 24 -2.59 -1.65 5.21
N LEU A 25 -2.23 -0.99 4.11
CA LEU A 25 -1.46 0.23 4.14
C LEU A 25 -2.25 1.36 4.82
N LEU A 26 -3.50 1.55 4.43
CA LEU A 26 -4.38 2.49 5.09
C LEU A 26 -4.51 2.11 6.56
N HIS A 27 -4.70 0.84 6.91
CA HIS A 27 -4.74 0.42 8.31
C HIS A 27 -3.45 0.74 9.09
N TYR A 28 -2.26 0.56 8.49
CA TYR A 28 -0.99 1.02 9.06
C TYR A 28 -0.91 2.56 9.16
N LEU A 29 -1.52 3.28 8.23
CA LEU A 29 -1.54 4.74 8.21
C LEU A 29 -2.81 5.37 8.82
N THR A 30 -3.77 4.60 9.34
CA THR A 30 -5.17 5.04 9.59
C THR A 30 -5.91 4.17 10.63
N PHE A 31 -5.50 2.96 10.97
CA PHE A 31 -5.96 2.29 12.21
C PHE A 31 -4.89 2.35 13.29
N GLU A 32 -3.63 2.36 12.86
CA GLU A 32 -2.53 3.02 13.59
C GLU A 32 -2.72 4.55 13.64
N ALA A 33 -3.50 5.17 12.73
CA ALA A 33 -3.64 6.62 12.65
C ALA A 33 -5.08 7.22 12.69
N SER A 34 -6.15 6.46 12.91
CA SER A 34 -7.55 6.97 12.82
C SER A 34 -8.61 6.18 13.60
N ARG A 35 -8.22 5.42 14.63
CA ARG A 35 -8.96 5.66 15.90
C ARG A 35 -8.66 7.11 16.31
N GLU A 36 -9.43 7.72 17.20
CA GLU A 36 -9.20 9.08 17.78
C GLU A 36 -7.88 9.21 18.58
N PHE A 37 -6.93 8.36 18.23
CA PHE A 37 -5.71 7.91 18.85
C PHE A 37 -4.68 7.67 17.72
N SER A 38 -4.67 8.52 16.67
CA SER A 38 -3.52 8.66 15.76
C SER A 38 -2.25 9.05 16.51
N PHE A 39 -2.45 9.66 17.66
CA PHE A 39 -1.42 9.85 18.64
C PHE A 39 -0.86 8.49 19.12
N SER A 40 -1.63 7.42 19.29
CA SER A 40 -1.30 6.34 20.24
C SER A 40 -0.13 5.41 20.00
N CYS A 41 0.23 5.10 18.77
CA CYS A 41 1.26 4.08 18.52
C CYS A 41 2.65 4.68 18.38
N VAL A 42 2.72 5.95 17.97
CA VAL A 42 3.96 6.66 17.69
C VAL A 42 4.02 7.96 18.48
N LEU A 43 3.01 8.82 18.39
CA LEU A 43 2.99 10.09 19.09
C LEU A 43 2.72 9.95 20.60
N GLU A 44 1.98 8.99 21.13
CA GLU A 44 1.55 8.89 22.53
C GLU A 44 2.59 8.18 23.39
N PRO A 45 3.24 7.09 22.97
CA PRO A 45 4.42 6.60 23.66
C PRO A 45 5.55 7.62 23.57
N ASN A 46 5.80 8.25 22.41
CA ASN A 46 6.83 9.28 22.32
C ASN A 46 6.43 10.57 23.06
N TRP A 47 5.14 10.92 23.15
CA TRP A 47 4.62 12.07 23.90
C TRP A 47 4.60 11.80 25.38
N HIS A 48 4.21 10.61 25.86
CA HIS A 48 4.33 10.24 27.27
C HIS A 48 5.79 10.29 27.68
N VAL A 49 6.70 9.76 26.85
CA VAL A 49 8.14 9.88 27.07
C VAL A 49 8.61 11.33 27.04
N MET A 50 8.12 12.15 26.10
CA MET A 50 8.46 13.58 26.03
C MET A 50 7.91 14.34 27.24
N HIS A 51 6.67 14.09 27.63
CA HIS A 51 5.95 14.70 28.74
C HIS A 51 6.63 14.39 30.08
N ASP A 52 6.98 13.12 30.34
CA ASP A 52 7.74 12.73 31.52
C ASP A 52 9.10 13.41 31.57
N ARG A 53 9.78 13.53 30.42
CA ARG A 53 11.05 14.26 30.33
C ARG A 53 10.89 15.76 30.57
N LEU A 54 9.82 16.35 30.02
CA LEU A 54 9.47 17.76 30.16
C LEU A 54 9.17 18.16 31.62
N GLN A 55 8.70 17.23 32.45
CA GLN A 55 8.51 17.48 33.89
C GLN A 55 9.82 17.69 34.66
N SER A 56 10.95 17.22 34.12
CA SER A 56 12.26 17.26 34.78
C SER A 56 13.25 18.26 34.17
N THR A 57 12.95 18.80 32.99
CA THR A 57 13.80 19.75 32.27
C THR A 57 13.87 21.11 32.95
N LYS A 58 15.06 21.72 32.93
CA LYS A 58 15.34 22.98 33.63
C LYS A 58 15.67 24.14 32.68
N SER A 59 15.83 23.86 31.39
CA SER A 59 16.18 24.86 30.37
C SER A 59 15.34 24.72 29.10
N VAL A 60 15.22 25.83 28.35
CA VAL A 60 14.51 25.88 27.07
C VAL A 60 15.24 25.06 26.00
N ASP A 61 16.57 25.00 26.03
CA ASP A 61 17.36 24.20 25.09
C ASP A 61 17.08 22.69 25.23
N GLU A 62 16.88 22.20 26.46
CA GLU A 62 16.50 20.80 26.71
C GLU A 62 15.09 20.49 26.18
N VAL A 63 14.15 21.44 26.31
CA VAL A 63 12.79 21.31 25.75
C VAL A 63 12.83 21.19 24.23
N ILE A 64 13.63 22.02 23.56
CA ILE A 64 13.81 21.97 22.10
C ILE A 64 14.40 20.64 21.68
N GLN A 65 15.42 20.13 22.38
CA GLN A 65 15.99 18.81 22.09
C GLN A 65 14.97 17.67 22.23
N HIS A 66 14.14 17.70 23.27
CA HIS A 66 13.11 16.68 23.47
C HIS A 66 12.03 16.73 22.39
N HIS A 67 11.67 17.93 21.93
CA HIS A 67 10.74 18.13 20.84
C HIS A 67 11.31 17.67 19.48
N ASP A 68 12.57 17.99 19.17
CA ASP A 68 13.22 17.52 17.94
C ASP A 68 13.35 16.00 17.91
N PHE A 69 13.72 15.40 19.04
CA PHE A 69 13.76 13.94 19.17
C PHE A 69 12.38 13.30 18.97
N PHE A 70 11.33 13.90 19.55
CA PHE A 70 9.96 13.45 19.37
C PHE A 70 9.53 13.50 17.90
N LEU A 71 9.78 14.62 17.21
CA LEU A 71 9.45 14.78 15.81
C LEU A 71 10.19 13.78 14.92
N ASP A 72 11.50 13.58 15.14
CA ASP A 72 12.29 12.59 14.38
C ASP A 72 11.71 11.17 14.58
N LYS A 73 11.37 10.78 15.80
CA LYS A 73 10.74 9.48 16.08
C LYS A 73 9.37 9.34 15.43
N CYS A 74 8.57 10.40 15.44
CA CYS A 74 7.25 10.38 14.81
C CYS A 74 7.32 10.26 13.28
N LEU A 75 8.20 11.05 12.66
CA LEU A 75 8.40 11.02 11.22
C LEU A 75 8.99 9.69 10.73
N ARG A 76 9.86 9.05 11.51
CA ARG A 76 10.38 7.70 11.22
C ARG A 76 9.30 6.64 11.34
N GLY A 77 8.51 6.68 12.42
CA GLY A 77 7.40 5.74 12.66
C GLY A 77 6.36 5.74 11.54
N CYS A 78 6.07 6.92 10.98
CA CYS A 78 5.14 7.08 9.87
C CYS A 78 5.70 6.65 8.49
N LEU A 79 6.90 6.04 8.41
CA LEU A 79 7.60 5.72 7.16
C LEU A 79 7.97 6.94 6.31
N LEU A 80 7.75 8.17 6.81
CA LEU A 80 7.93 9.40 6.04
C LEU A 80 9.41 9.74 5.80
N LEU A 81 10.32 9.14 6.58
CA LEU A 81 11.77 9.33 6.47
C LEU A 81 12.51 8.19 5.73
N LEU A 82 11.80 7.17 5.24
CA LEU A 82 12.39 6.13 4.39
C LEU A 82 12.00 6.37 2.92
N PRO A 83 12.76 7.19 2.16
CA PRO A 83 12.42 7.53 0.78
C PRO A 83 12.36 6.30 -0.15
N ASP A 84 13.17 5.27 0.13
CA ASP A 84 13.15 4.01 -0.63
C ASP A 84 11.82 3.26 -0.47
N VAL A 85 11.24 3.28 0.73
CA VAL A 85 9.94 2.63 1.03
C VAL A 85 8.81 3.44 0.39
N LEU A 86 8.81 4.76 0.58
CA LEU A 86 7.81 5.65 -0.02
C LEU A 86 7.76 5.54 -1.55
N LYS A 87 8.92 5.53 -2.21
CA LYS A 87 8.99 5.41 -3.67
C LYS A 87 8.38 4.11 -4.19
N LYS A 88 8.58 3.00 -3.45
CA LYS A 88 7.99 1.69 -3.78
C LYS A 88 6.49 1.65 -3.55
N MET A 89 6.02 2.27 -2.46
CA MET A 89 4.59 2.38 -2.14
C MET A 89 3.85 3.27 -3.14
N GLU A 90 4.47 4.38 -3.57
CA GLU A 90 3.94 5.27 -4.61
C GLU A 90 3.79 4.52 -5.94
N LYS A 91 4.79 3.72 -6.31
CA LYS A 91 4.71 2.87 -7.51
C LYS A 91 3.59 1.84 -7.41
N LEU A 92 3.46 1.13 -6.29
CA LEU A 92 2.35 0.19 -6.05
C LEU A 92 0.98 0.87 -6.14
N LYS A 93 0.83 2.06 -5.55
CA LYS A 93 -0.38 2.89 -5.66
C LYS A 93 -0.68 3.25 -7.11
N SER A 94 0.34 3.65 -7.88
CA SER A 94 0.20 3.99 -9.29
C SER A 94 -0.31 2.80 -10.11
N VAL A 95 0.27 1.61 -9.91
CA VAL A 95 -0.19 0.37 -10.57
C VAL A 95 -1.64 0.06 -10.22
N CYS A 96 -2.05 0.19 -8.95
CA CYS A 96 -3.44 0.00 -8.54
C CYS A 96 -4.39 1.00 -9.22
N LEU A 97 -3.98 2.26 -9.33
CA LEU A 97 -4.79 3.31 -9.97
C LEU A 97 -4.94 3.08 -11.48
N GLN A 98 -3.85 2.72 -12.16
CA GLN A 98 -3.88 2.38 -13.58
C GLN A 98 -4.76 1.15 -13.85
N TYR A 99 -4.67 0.13 -12.99
CA TYR A 99 -5.54 -1.04 -13.06
C TYR A 99 -7.02 -0.67 -12.86
N ALA A 100 -7.34 0.17 -11.88
CA ALA A 100 -8.71 0.63 -11.63
C ALA A 100 -9.28 1.38 -12.83
N ALA A 101 -8.50 2.31 -13.41
CA ALA A 101 -8.89 3.05 -14.61
C ALA A 101 -9.11 2.11 -15.81
N ALA A 102 -8.19 1.17 -16.06
CA ALA A 102 -8.32 0.19 -17.13
C ALA A 102 -9.56 -0.71 -16.94
N THR A 103 -9.84 -1.13 -15.70
CA THR A 103 -11.01 -1.96 -15.38
C THR A 103 -12.32 -1.19 -15.53
N GLN A 104 -12.36 0.10 -15.16
CA GLN A 104 -13.52 0.96 -15.38
C GLN A 104 -13.87 1.07 -16.88
N TRP A 105 -12.88 1.24 -17.74
CA TRP A 105 -13.06 1.23 -19.21
C TRP A 105 -13.66 -0.08 -19.73
N LEU A 106 -13.29 -1.22 -19.14
CA LEU A 106 -13.82 -2.54 -19.53
C LEU A 106 -15.27 -2.73 -19.12
N ILE A 107 -15.66 -2.20 -17.96
CA ILE A 107 -17.04 -2.22 -17.49
C ILE A 107 -17.91 -1.34 -18.40
N SER A 108 -17.48 -0.11 -18.70
CA SER A 108 -18.20 0.80 -19.60
C SER A 108 -18.37 0.22 -21.00
N SER A 109 -17.32 -0.36 -21.57
CA SER A 109 -17.35 -0.94 -22.92
C SER A 109 -18.07 -2.28 -23.04
N SER A 110 -18.48 -2.89 -21.92
CA SER A 110 -19.30 -4.12 -21.88
C SER A 110 -20.80 -3.82 -21.83
N ILE A 111 -21.18 -2.65 -21.32
CA ILE A 111 -22.58 -2.18 -21.27
C ILE A 111 -23.09 -1.84 -22.68
N ASP A 112 -22.21 -1.40 -23.58
CA ASP A 112 -22.55 -1.02 -24.96
C ASP A 112 -22.68 -2.22 -25.94
N ILE A 113 -22.33 -3.45 -25.54
CA ILE A 113 -22.29 -4.62 -26.46
C ILE A 113 -23.65 -5.30 -26.62
N ASN A 114 -24.67 -4.93 -25.84
CA ASN A 114 -25.98 -5.58 -25.94
C ASN A 114 -26.76 -5.24 -27.25
N SER A 115 -26.17 -4.41 -28.14
CA SER A 115 -26.68 -4.17 -29.49
C SER A 115 -25.65 -4.54 -30.57
N GLN A 116 -25.88 -5.71 -31.19
CA GLN A 116 -25.48 -6.12 -32.55
C GLN A 116 -24.03 -6.59 -32.84
N SER A 117 -23.94 -7.89 -33.13
CA SER A 117 -23.10 -8.58 -34.13
C SER A 117 -21.68 -8.06 -34.43
N HIS A 118 -20.66 -8.47 -33.67
CA HIS A 118 -19.27 -8.52 -34.13
C HIS A 118 -18.44 -9.59 -33.39
N SER A 119 -18.30 -10.79 -33.98
CA SER A 119 -17.62 -11.94 -33.34
C SER A 119 -16.08 -11.88 -33.35
N GLN A 120 -15.43 -11.17 -34.29
CA GLN A 120 -13.96 -11.14 -34.42
C GLN A 120 -13.29 -9.97 -33.69
N LYS A 121 -13.95 -8.81 -33.63
CA LYS A 121 -13.42 -7.60 -32.94
C LYS A 121 -13.41 -7.78 -31.41
N THR A 122 -14.38 -8.54 -30.90
CA THR A 122 -14.52 -8.88 -29.48
C THR A 122 -13.40 -9.82 -29.00
N MET A 123 -13.02 -10.84 -29.78
CA MET A 123 -11.95 -11.78 -29.40
C MET A 123 -10.56 -11.13 -29.31
N ILE A 124 -10.22 -10.23 -30.23
CA ILE A 124 -8.94 -9.50 -30.19
C ILE A 124 -8.90 -8.58 -28.97
N ARG A 125 -10.00 -7.88 -28.69
CA ARG A 125 -10.13 -7.01 -27.52
C ARG A 125 -10.02 -7.80 -26.22
N ASP A 126 -10.65 -8.96 -26.13
CA ASP A 126 -10.59 -9.84 -24.95
C ASP A 126 -9.19 -10.41 -24.71
N ALA A 127 -8.44 -10.73 -25.79
CA ALA A 127 -7.05 -11.18 -25.70
C ALA A 127 -6.12 -10.07 -25.19
N THR A 128 -6.23 -8.86 -25.74
CA THR A 128 -5.45 -7.69 -25.28
C THR A 128 -5.75 -7.34 -23.83
N VAL A 129 -7.01 -7.42 -23.42
CA VAL A 129 -7.43 -7.19 -22.02
C VAL A 129 -6.84 -8.24 -21.07
N THR A 130 -6.86 -9.50 -21.49
CA THR A 130 -6.26 -10.59 -20.71
C THR A 130 -4.76 -10.37 -20.53
N GLU A 131 -4.06 -9.93 -21.58
CA GLU A 131 -2.63 -9.61 -21.52
C GLU A 131 -2.33 -8.39 -20.63
N SER A 132 -3.15 -7.34 -20.69
CA SER A 132 -3.04 -6.19 -19.78
C SER A 132 -3.22 -6.59 -18.32
N ILE A 133 -4.21 -7.43 -18.00
CA ILE A 133 -4.42 -7.95 -16.63
C ILE A 133 -3.19 -8.72 -16.15
N PHE A 134 -2.61 -9.58 -17.00
CA PHE A 134 -1.38 -10.31 -16.69
C PHE A 134 -0.17 -9.40 -16.44
N ASN A 135 -0.06 -8.31 -17.21
CA ASN A 135 1.01 -7.34 -17.03
C ASN A 135 0.86 -6.59 -15.69
N PHE A 136 -0.36 -6.16 -15.35
CA PHE A 136 -0.63 -5.53 -14.03
C PHE A 136 -0.36 -6.49 -12.87
N GLU A 137 -0.77 -7.75 -12.98
CA GLU A 137 -0.49 -8.78 -11.96
C GLU A 137 1.02 -8.97 -11.76
N ARG A 138 1.78 -9.08 -12.86
CA ARG A 138 3.23 -9.23 -12.82
C ARG A 138 3.91 -8.02 -12.20
N GLU A 139 3.54 -6.82 -12.62
CA GLU A 139 4.14 -5.58 -12.12
C GLU A 139 3.83 -5.38 -10.63
N PHE A 140 2.56 -5.58 -10.23
CA PHE A 140 2.15 -5.50 -8.84
C PHE A 140 2.93 -6.49 -7.96
N ASN A 141 2.99 -7.76 -8.36
CA ASN A 141 3.70 -8.79 -7.60
C ASN A 141 5.21 -8.53 -7.56
N SER A 142 5.81 -8.08 -8.67
CA SER A 142 7.23 -7.74 -8.71
C SER A 142 7.58 -6.59 -7.76
N GLU A 143 6.76 -5.53 -7.73
CA GLU A 143 6.99 -4.42 -6.82
C GLU A 143 6.74 -4.82 -5.36
N LEU A 144 5.69 -5.61 -5.09
CA LEU A 144 5.39 -6.12 -3.75
C LEU A 144 6.53 -7.00 -3.20
N GLN A 145 7.10 -7.88 -4.03
CA GLN A 145 8.27 -8.69 -3.67
C GLN A 145 9.52 -7.83 -3.46
N SER A 146 9.69 -6.75 -4.24
CA SER A 146 10.81 -5.83 -4.05
C SER A 146 10.70 -5.00 -2.78
N LEU A 147 9.48 -4.80 -2.26
CA LEU A 147 9.22 -4.04 -1.04
C LEU A 147 9.63 -4.83 0.22
N GLY A 148 9.45 -6.16 0.21
CA GLY A 148 9.79 -7.04 1.35
C GLY A 148 11.23 -6.89 1.88
N PRO A 149 12.26 -6.98 1.02
CA PRO A 149 13.66 -6.77 1.40
C PRO A 149 13.96 -5.35 1.91
N VAL A 150 13.34 -4.32 1.33
CA VAL A 150 13.53 -2.93 1.76
C VAL A 150 12.99 -2.73 3.18
N LEU A 151 11.81 -3.29 3.46
CA LEU A 151 11.22 -3.27 4.80
C LEU A 151 11.99 -4.13 5.79
N SER A 152 12.51 -5.28 5.37
CA SER A 152 13.34 -6.15 6.21
C SER A 152 14.69 -5.52 6.55
N LYS A 153 15.26 -4.71 5.63
CA LYS A 153 16.45 -3.91 5.90
C LYS A 153 16.14 -2.76 6.86
N GLY A 154 14.99 -2.10 6.67
CA GLY A 154 14.49 -1.08 7.60
C GLY A 154 14.20 -1.64 9.00
N SER A 155 13.68 -2.87 9.09
CA SER A 155 13.30 -3.48 10.38
C SER A 155 14.47 -3.80 11.30
N GLN A 156 15.69 -3.93 10.76
CA GLN A 156 16.92 -4.05 11.56
C GLN A 156 17.22 -2.77 12.33
N ALA A 157 16.84 -1.61 11.80
CA ALA A 157 16.98 -0.32 12.47
C ALA A 157 15.73 0.02 13.31
N GLU A 158 14.55 -0.44 12.87
CA GLU A 158 13.26 0.05 13.35
C GLU A 158 12.25 -1.12 13.54
N PRO A 159 12.08 -1.65 14.77
CA PRO A 159 11.36 -2.91 15.01
C PRO A 159 9.87 -2.88 14.62
N TYR A 160 9.24 -1.70 14.58
CA TYR A 160 7.85 -1.53 14.12
C TYR A 160 7.65 -1.91 12.64
N LEU A 161 8.70 -1.82 11.81
CA LEU A 161 8.65 -2.22 10.40
C LEU A 161 8.55 -3.74 10.21
N THR A 162 8.87 -4.52 11.24
CA THR A 162 8.73 -5.99 11.22
C THR A 162 7.26 -6.40 11.07
N HIS A 163 6.34 -5.66 11.69
CA HIS A 163 4.92 -5.98 11.60
C HIS A 163 4.38 -5.68 10.19
N LEU A 164 4.78 -4.54 9.62
CA LEU A 164 4.44 -4.17 8.24
C LEU A 164 5.05 -5.17 7.23
N SER A 165 6.30 -5.60 7.42
CA SER A 165 6.96 -6.56 6.54
C SER A 165 6.30 -7.93 6.56
N GLN A 166 5.94 -8.44 7.75
CA GLN A 166 5.21 -9.69 7.90
C GLN A 166 3.82 -9.62 7.26
N TRP A 167 3.12 -8.50 7.39
CA TRP A 167 1.82 -8.29 6.77
C TRP A 167 1.89 -8.24 5.24
N ILE A 168 2.84 -7.49 4.67
CA ILE A 168 3.02 -7.37 3.22
C ILE A 168 3.45 -8.70 2.59
N LEU A 169 4.30 -9.46 3.29
CA LEU A 169 4.71 -10.80 2.85
C LEU A 169 3.58 -11.83 3.00
N GLY A 170 2.66 -11.64 3.95
CA GLY A 170 1.44 -12.43 4.08
C GLY A 170 0.50 -12.27 2.88
N VAL A 171 0.36 -11.06 2.35
CA VAL A 171 -0.43 -10.77 1.13
C VAL A 171 0.16 -11.45 -0.11
N SER A 172 1.47 -11.72 -0.14
CA SER A 172 2.13 -12.38 -1.27
C SER A 172 1.98 -13.91 -1.29
N LYS A 173 1.47 -14.53 -0.22
CA LYS A 173 1.41 -16.00 -0.06
C LYS A 173 0.02 -16.61 -0.26
N GLU A 174 -1.00 -15.80 -0.50
CA GLU A 174 -2.38 -16.23 -0.83
C GLU A 174 -2.69 -16.06 -2.31
#